data_AF-A0A372K7H5-F1
#
_entry.id   AF-A0A372K7H5-F1
#
_cell.length_a   1.000
_cell.length_b   1.000
_cell.length_c   1.000
_cell.angle_alpha   90.00
_cell.angle_beta   90.00
_cell.angle_gamma   90.00
#
_symmetry.space_group_name_H-M   'P 1'
#
loop_
_entity.id
_entity.type
_entity.pdbx_description
1 polymer ?
#
loop_
_entity_poly.entity_id
_entity_poly.type
_entity_poly.pdbx_seq_one_letter_code
_entity_poly.pdbx_strand_id
1 'polypeptide(L)'
;MLTSLGCAAPCWAQGDAGEASAPPSEVDHATNAWLALQRSNTAAAPAQPMLGAEAGLAYQRYLTSFTSKIPESYGSMMGQGGSGGSPSGGLPQN
;
A
#
# COMPACT_ATOMS: atom_id res chain seq x y z
N MET A 1 -10.31 -11.37 -31.77
CA MET A 1 -9.82 -10.04 -32.16
C MET A 1 -11.01 -9.11 -32.33
N LEU A 2 -11.38 -8.36 -31.29
CA LEU A 2 -12.17 -7.14 -31.42
C LEU A 2 -11.89 -6.25 -30.20
N THR A 3 -10.92 -5.36 -30.35
CA THR A 3 -10.55 -4.32 -29.40
C THR A 3 -11.57 -3.18 -29.49
N SER A 4 -12.31 -2.92 -28.42
CA SER A 4 -13.09 -1.69 -28.26
C SER A 4 -12.26 -0.70 -27.46
N LEU A 5 -11.84 0.37 -28.14
CA LEU A 5 -11.14 1.51 -27.57
C LEU A 5 -12.19 2.59 -27.24
N GLY A 6 -12.55 2.72 -25.97
CA GLY A 6 -13.44 3.78 -25.50
C GLY A 6 -12.66 5.04 -25.17
N CYS A 7 -12.67 6.03 -26.07
CA CYS A 7 -12.21 7.38 -25.79
C CYS A 7 -13.19 8.08 -24.84
N ALA A 8 -12.78 8.38 -23.60
CA ALA A 8 -13.45 9.35 -22.73
C ALA A 8 -12.61 10.63 -22.71
N ALA A 9 -13.07 11.67 -23.40
CA ALA A 9 -12.46 12.99 -23.35
C ALA A 9 -12.76 13.65 -21.99
N PRO A 10 -11.76 14.14 -21.24
CA PRO A 10 -12.04 15.03 -20.14
C PRO A 10 -12.39 16.42 -20.70
N CYS A 11 -13.67 16.77 -20.66
CA CYS A 11 -14.11 18.14 -20.82
C CYS A 11 -14.24 18.76 -19.43
N TRP A 12 -13.26 19.55 -18.99
CA TRP A 12 -13.51 20.73 -18.17
C TRP A 12 -12.57 21.85 -18.60
N ALA A 13 -13.20 23.01 -18.79
CA ALA A 13 -12.69 24.23 -19.37
C ALA A 13 -11.65 24.93 -18.48
N GLN A 14 -10.69 25.59 -19.13
CA GLN A 14 -9.79 26.56 -18.51
C GLN A 14 -10.60 27.74 -17.96
N GLY A 15 -10.51 27.98 -16.65
CA GLY A 15 -10.88 29.25 -16.03
C GLY A 15 -9.60 29.95 -15.58
N ASP A 16 -9.20 30.99 -16.31
CA ASP A 16 -8.19 31.96 -15.87
C ASP A 16 -8.83 32.82 -14.78
N ALA A 17 -8.72 32.38 -13.53
CA ALA A 17 -9.10 33.16 -12.36
C ALA A 17 -7.80 33.55 -11.66
N GLY A 18 -7.41 34.80 -11.91
CA GLY A 18 -6.36 35.59 -11.28
C GLY A 18 -5.44 34.88 -10.29
N GLU A 19 -4.13 34.97 -10.56
CA GLU A 19 -3.05 34.64 -9.64
C GLU A 19 -3.12 35.56 -8.40
N ALA A 20 -4.08 35.28 -7.51
CA ALA A 20 -4.03 35.71 -6.13
C ALA A 20 -2.83 34.99 -5.54
N SER A 21 -1.83 35.77 -5.10
CA SER A 21 -0.74 35.25 -4.28
C SER A 21 -1.35 34.42 -3.15
N ALA A 22 -1.28 33.09 -3.28
CA ALA A 22 -1.82 32.20 -2.28
C ALA A 22 -1.11 32.53 -0.95
N PRO A 23 -1.85 32.70 0.16
CA PRO A 23 -1.20 32.86 1.45
C PRO A 23 -0.24 31.68 1.66
N PRO A 24 0.90 31.88 2.33
CA PRO A 24 1.83 30.78 2.61
C PRO A 24 1.04 29.63 3.22
N SER A 25 1.09 28.46 2.58
CA SER A 25 0.32 27.29 3.02
C SER A 25 0.53 27.06 4.52
N GLU A 26 -0.55 27.04 5.30
CA GLU A 26 -0.52 26.72 6.74
C GLU A 26 -0.31 25.22 6.93
N VAL A 27 0.85 24.71 6.49
CA VAL A 27 1.20 23.29 6.51
C VAL A 27 1.08 22.73 7.92
N ASP A 28 1.50 23.48 8.94
CA ASP A 28 1.44 23.04 10.33
C ASP A 28 0.00 22.88 10.82
N HIS A 29 -0.86 23.88 10.59
CA HIS A 29 -2.26 23.81 11.04
C HIS A 29 -3.01 22.70 10.29
N ALA A 30 -2.83 22.62 8.97
CA ALA A 30 -3.42 21.56 8.15
C ALA A 30 -2.95 20.17 8.63
N THR A 31 -1.65 20.00 8.89
CA THR A 31 -1.08 18.73 9.36
C THR A 31 -1.66 18.33 10.72
N ASN A 32 -1.74 19.27 11.66
CA ASN A 32 -2.33 19.01 12.98
C ASN A 32 -3.81 18.64 12.86
N ALA A 33 -4.57 19.30 11.98
CA ALA A 33 -5.97 18.97 11.72
C ALA A 33 -6.13 17.56 11.12
N TRP A 34 -5.27 17.17 10.17
CA TRP A 34 -5.27 15.82 9.59
C TRP A 34 -4.93 14.73 10.63
N LEU A 35 -3.92 14.97 11.46
CA LEU A 35 -3.55 14.03 12.54
C LEU A 35 -4.65 13.92 13.60
N ALA A 36 -5.30 15.03 13.93
CA ALA A 36 -6.46 15.03 14.84
C ALA A 36 -7.62 14.23 14.23
N LEU A 37 -7.91 14.41 12.93
CA LEU A 37 -8.93 13.66 12.22
C LEU A 37 -8.64 12.15 12.23
N GLN A 38 -7.41 11.75 11.86
CA GLN A 38 -6.97 10.36 11.87
C GLN A 38 -7.06 9.73 13.26
N ARG A 39 -6.59 10.42 14.30
CA ARG A 39 -6.64 9.95 15.70
C ARG A 39 -8.08 9.82 16.20
N SER A 40 -8.93 10.78 15.86
CA SER A 40 -10.32 10.80 16.33
C SER A 40 -11.16 9.68 15.73
N ASN A 41 -10.75 9.15 14.57
CA ASN A 41 -11.50 8.15 13.80
C ASN A 41 -12.95 8.61 13.45
N THR A 42 -13.25 9.91 13.57
CA THR A 42 -14.60 10.45 13.36
C THR A 42 -15.05 10.40 11.90
N ALA A 43 -14.09 10.39 10.97
CA ALA A 43 -14.35 10.21 9.54
C ALA A 43 -14.40 8.74 9.10
N ALA A 44 -14.25 7.77 10.01
CA ALA A 44 -14.34 6.37 9.65
C ALA A 44 -15.79 5.97 9.35
N ALA A 45 -15.96 5.09 8.36
CA ALA A 45 -17.24 4.47 8.10
C ALA A 45 -17.68 3.60 9.30
N PRO A 46 -19.00 3.41 9.51
CA PRO A 46 -19.49 2.47 10.52
C PRO A 46 -18.90 1.08 10.31
N ALA A 47 -18.64 0.37 11.42
CA ALA A 47 -18.21 -1.02 11.36
C ALA A 47 -19.30 -1.86 10.67
N GLN A 48 -18.89 -2.60 9.63
CA GLN A 48 -19.74 -3.56 8.92
C GLN A 48 -19.29 -4.97 9.34
N PRO A 49 -19.88 -5.56 10.40
CA PRO A 49 -19.52 -6.91 10.80
C PRO A 49 -19.86 -7.89 9.67
N MET A 50 -19.00 -8.88 9.46
CA MET A 50 -19.27 -9.95 8.52
C MET A 50 -20.49 -10.75 8.98
N LEU A 51 -21.46 -10.96 8.08
CA LEU A 51 -22.63 -11.80 8.31
C LEU A 51 -22.20 -13.21 8.72
N GLY A 52 -22.96 -13.87 9.60
CA GLY A 52 -22.52 -15.09 10.30
C GLY A 52 -22.17 -16.26 9.37
N ALA A 53 -22.87 -16.42 8.25
CA ALA A 53 -22.59 -17.48 7.28
C ALA A 53 -21.26 -17.23 6.56
N GLU A 54 -21.04 -15.98 6.12
CA GLU A 54 -19.83 -15.51 5.47
C GLU A 54 -18.62 -15.56 6.41
N ALA A 55 -18.82 -15.24 7.70
CA ALA A 55 -17.80 -15.38 8.74
C ALA A 55 -17.35 -16.83 8.90
N GLY A 56 -18.29 -17.77 8.87
CA GLY A 56 -18.00 -19.21 8.87
C GLY A 56 -17.17 -19.64 7.66
N LEU A 57 -17.52 -19.20 6.45
CA LEU A 57 -16.77 -19.52 5.23
C LEU A 57 -15.37 -18.91 5.23
N ALA A 58 -15.22 -17.68 5.72
CA ALA A 58 -13.91 -17.04 5.86
C ALA A 58 -13.00 -17.79 6.84
N TYR A 59 -13.56 -18.25 7.96
CA TYR A 59 -12.84 -19.06 8.95
C TYR A 59 -12.45 -20.44 8.38
N GLN A 60 -13.36 -21.10 7.67
CA GLN A 60 -13.05 -22.35 6.98
C GLN A 60 -11.89 -22.17 5.99
N ARG A 61 -11.91 -21.12 5.17
CA ARG A 61 -10.81 -20.82 4.24
C ARG A 61 -9.48 -20.60 4.96
N TYR A 62 -9.50 -19.92 6.11
CA TYR A 62 -8.32 -19.76 6.95
C TYR A 62 -7.77 -21.12 7.40
N LEU A 63 -8.62 -22.01 7.91
CA LEU A 63 -8.20 -23.36 8.30
C LEU A 63 -7.66 -24.17 7.11
N THR A 64 -8.33 -24.10 5.96
CA THR A 64 -7.91 -24.78 4.73
C THR A 64 -6.53 -24.31 4.25
N SER A 65 -6.16 -23.04 4.48
CA SER A 65 -4.87 -22.50 4.02
C SER A 65 -3.66 -23.25 4.59
N PHE A 66 -3.79 -23.82 5.79
CA PHE A 66 -2.72 -24.59 6.44
C PHE A 66 -2.61 -26.04 5.98
N THR A 67 -3.58 -26.54 5.20
CA THR A 67 -3.55 -27.93 4.71
C THR A 67 -2.65 -28.09 3.49
N SER A 68 -2.37 -27.00 2.78
CA SER A 68 -1.47 -27.00 1.63
C SER A 68 -0.02 -27.08 2.08
N LYS A 69 0.69 -28.12 1.63
CA LYS A 69 2.14 -28.22 1.82
C LYS A 69 2.85 -27.09 1.06
N ILE A 70 3.93 -26.57 1.65
CA ILE A 70 4.84 -25.67 0.94
C ILE A 70 5.45 -26.45 -0.24
N PRO A 71 5.32 -25.98 -1.49
CA PRO A 71 5.94 -26.67 -2.62
C PRO A 71 7.48 -26.64 -2.50
N GLU A 72 8.14 -27.73 -2.90
CA GLU A 72 9.61 -27.87 -2.86
C GLU A 72 10.35 -26.74 -3.60
N SER A 73 9.71 -26.13 -4.62
CA SER A 73 10.25 -24.99 -5.35
C SER A 73 10.45 -23.73 -4.50
N TYR A 74 9.73 -23.60 -3.39
CA TYR A 74 9.83 -22.48 -2.43
C TYR A 74 10.84 -22.76 -1.31
N GLY A 75 11.90 -23.54 -1.60
CA GLY A 75 12.94 -23.96 -0.65
C GLY A 75 13.36 -22.89 0.36
N SER A 76 13.73 -23.32 1.57
CA SER A 76 13.93 -22.43 2.72
C SER A 76 14.86 -21.25 2.40
N MET A 77 14.36 -20.02 2.49
CA MET A 77 15.19 -18.80 2.45
C MET A 77 16.27 -18.77 3.55
N MET A 78 16.18 -19.64 4.57
CA MET A 78 17.20 -19.80 5.62
C MET A 78 18.49 -20.53 5.18
N GLY A 79 18.61 -20.99 3.93
CA GLY A 79 19.84 -21.64 3.42
C GLY A 79 20.72 -20.77 2.51
N GLN A 80 20.23 -19.64 2.00
CA GLN A 80 20.93 -18.87 0.95
C GLN A 80 21.96 -17.87 1.48
N GLY A 81 22.07 -17.71 2.81
CA GLY A 81 22.99 -16.76 3.48
C GLY A 81 24.41 -17.28 3.76
N GLY A 82 24.87 -18.31 3.05
CA GLY A 82 26.14 -18.98 3.37
C GLY A 82 26.98 -19.34 2.16
N SER A 83 27.47 -18.35 1.40
CA SER A 83 28.72 -18.43 0.63
C SER A 83 29.04 -17.09 -0.02
N GLY A 84 29.56 -16.15 0.77
CA GLY A 84 30.22 -14.94 0.28
C GLY A 84 31.65 -14.99 0.74
N GLY A 85 32.51 -15.65 -0.04
CA GLY A 85 33.95 -15.67 0.22
C GLY A 85 34.49 -14.25 0.22
N SER A 86 35.15 -13.86 1.32
CA SER A 86 35.86 -12.59 1.43
C SER A 86 36.93 -12.47 0.33
N PRO A 87 36.89 -11.45 -0.54
CA PRO A 87 38.10 -11.01 -1.21
C PRO A 87 38.89 -10.16 -0.23
N SER A 88 40.02 -10.72 0.20
CA SER A 88 41.17 -9.97 0.68
C SER A 88 41.49 -8.82 -0.28
N GLY A 89 41.26 -7.58 0.14
CA GLY A 89 41.60 -6.37 -0.59
C GLY A 89 42.14 -5.34 0.37
N GLY A 90 43.46 -5.27 0.48
CA GLY A 90 44.17 -4.30 1.31
C GLY A 90 43.88 -2.86 0.84
N LEU A 91 43.62 -1.98 1.79
CA LEU A 91 43.52 -0.54 1.55
C LEU A 91 44.91 0.10 1.68
N PRO A 92 45.37 0.88 0.69
CA PRO A 92 46.57 1.70 0.84
C PRO A 92 46.27 2.85 1.81
N GLN A 93 47.07 2.97 2.87
CA GLN A 93 47.03 4.12 3.78
C GLN A 93 47.97 5.20 3.22
N ASN A 94 47.40 6.38 2.99
CA ASN A 94 48.10 7.63 2.72
C ASN A 94 48.70 8.19 4.00
#